data_AF-A0A644XEU2-F1
#
_entry.id   AF-A0A644XEU2-F1
#
_cell.length_a   1.000
_cell.length_b   1.000
_cell.length_c   1.000
_cell.angle_alpha   90.00
_cell.angle_beta   90.00
_cell.angle_gamma   90.00
#
_symmetry.space_group_name_H-M   'P 1'
#
loop_
_entity.id
_entity.type
_entity.pdbx_description
1 polymer ?
#
loop_
_entity_poly.entity_id
_entity_poly.type
_entity_poly.pdbx_seq_one_letter_code
_entity_poly.pdbx_strand_id
1 'polypeptide(L)' 'MNNDFEKAFSDFIDRREYDQAENALFAMVRIAFLAGWKAAGGNPPQPQKIFQIVHKKDISESAIETDINLKK' A
#
# COMPACT_ATOMS: atom_id res chain seq x y z
N MET A 1 -23.91 -18.91 -25.90
CA MET A 1 -24.43 -17.70 -25.22
C MET A 1 -23.25 -16.80 -24.98
N ASN A 2 -23.22 -15.64 -25.64
CA ASN A 2 -22.13 -14.69 -25.44
C ASN A 2 -22.36 -14.02 -24.09
N ASN A 3 -21.40 -14.13 -23.18
CA ASN A 3 -21.54 -13.64 -21.82
C ASN A 3 -21.08 -12.18 -21.75
N ASP A 4 -21.77 -11.32 -22.51
CA ASP A 4 -21.42 -9.91 -22.66
C ASP A 4 -21.43 -9.17 -21.33
N PHE A 5 -22.27 -9.61 -20.38
CA PHE A 5 -22.28 -9.11 -19.01
C PHE A 5 -20.98 -9.41 -18.27
N GLU A 6 -20.56 -10.68 -18.17
CA GLU A 6 -19.33 -11.02 -17.45
C GLU A 6 -18.10 -10.40 -18.10
N LYS A 7 -18.10 -10.25 -19.43
CA LYS A 7 -17.03 -9.52 -20.12
C LYS A 7 -17.01 -8.05 -19.72
N ALA A 8 -18.15 -7.36 -19.78
CA ALA A 8 -18.24 -5.94 -19.41
C ALA A 8 -17.90 -5.70 -17.93
N PHE A 9 -18.25 -6.65 -17.06
CA PHE A 9 -17.88 -6.62 -15.65
C PHE A 9 -16.38 -6.82 -15.45
N SER A 10 -15.78 -7.82 -16.10
CA SER A 10 -14.31 -8.03 -16.07
C SER A 10 -13.57 -6.77 -16.57
N ASP A 11 -13.99 -6.22 -17.71
CA ASP A 11 -13.43 -4.99 -18.28
C ASP A 11 -13.61 -3.75 -17.38
N PHE A 12 -14.55 -3.79 -16.41
CA PHE A 12 -14.75 -2.74 -15.42
C PHE A 12 -13.82 -2.91 -14.22
N ILE A 13 -13.61 -4.14 -13.75
CA ILE A 13 -12.71 -4.46 -12.63
C ILE A 13 -11.26 -4.12 -12.96
N ASP A 14 -10.83 -4.35 -14.21
CA ASP A 14 -9.46 -4.09 -14.66
C ASP A 14 -9.11 -2.58 -14.78
N ARG A 15 -10.04 -1.69 -14.44
CA ARG A 15 -9.84 -0.24 -14.54
C ARG A 15 -9.20 0.31 -13.28
N ARG A 16 -8.32 1.30 -13.46
CA ARG A 16 -7.65 2.03 -12.35
C ARG A 16 -8.63 2.71 -11.40
N GLU A 17 -9.81 3.09 -11.89
CA GLU A 17 -10.88 3.68 -11.08
C GLU A 17 -11.44 2.67 -10.09
N TYR A 18 -11.55 1.41 -10.49
CA TYR A 18 -12.00 0.34 -9.60
C TYR A 18 -10.94 0.05 -8.53
N ASP A 19 -9.66 -0.03 -8.90
CA ASP A 19 -8.55 -0.17 -7.93
C ASP A 19 -8.59 0.94 -6.86
N GLN A 20 -8.86 2.18 -7.26
CA GLN A 20 -8.97 3.32 -6.34
C GLN A 20 -10.20 3.21 -5.43
N ALA A 21 -11.34 2.81 -6.00
CA ALA A 21 -12.57 2.61 -5.24
C ALA A 21 -12.40 1.48 -4.21
N GLU A 22 -11.78 0.36 -4.60
CA GLU A 22 -11.48 -0.76 -3.71
C GLU A 22 -10.51 -0.34 -2.59
N ASN A 23 -9.46 0.40 -2.92
CA ASN A 23 -8.52 0.93 -1.92
C ASN A 23 -9.22 1.83 -0.90
N ALA A 24 -10.07 2.76 -1.37
CA ALA A 24 -10.85 3.63 -0.49
C ALA A 24 -11.79 2.81 0.41
N LEU A 25 -12.48 1.81 -0.15
CA LEU A 25 -13.36 0.92 0.60
C LEU A 25 -12.59 0.17 1.69
N PHE A 26 -11.44 -0.42 1.35
CA PHE A 26 -10.58 -1.09 2.30
C PHE A 26 -10.11 -0.15 3.42
N ALA A 27 -9.68 1.07 3.08
CA ALA A 27 -9.24 2.07 4.05
C ALA A 27 -10.36 2.43 5.03
N MET A 28 -11.58 2.64 4.54
CA MET A 28 -12.75 2.94 5.39
C MET A 28 -13.05 1.80 6.38
N VAL A 29 -13.10 0.56 5.89
CA VAL A 29 -13.33 -0.62 6.75
C VAL A 29 -12.24 -0.73 7.81
N ARG A 30 -10.98 -0.55 7.41
CA ARG A 30 -9.83 -0.61 8.31
C ARG A 30 -9.89 0.47 9.40
N ILE A 31 -10.29 1.69 9.05
CA ILE A 31 -10.45 2.81 9.99
C ILE A 31 -11.57 2.50 10.99
N ALA A 32 -12.73 2.04 10.51
CA ALA A 32 -13.85 1.68 11.36
C ALA A 32 -13.48 0.56 12.35
N PHE A 33 -12.79 -0.48 11.88
CA PHE A 33 -12.31 -1.57 12.73
C PHE A 33 -11.31 -1.07 13.78
N LEU A 34 -10.36 -0.22 13.38
CA LEU A 34 -9.39 0.38 14.30
C LEU A 34 -10.06 1.19 15.41
N ALA A 35 -11.11 1.94 15.07
CA ALA A 35 -11.90 2.70 16.04
C ALA A 35 -12.62 1.77 17.04
N GLY A 36 -13.25 0.71 16.54
CA GLY A 36 -13.89 -0.31 17.38
C GLY A 36 -12.89 -1.03 18.29
N TRP A 37 -11.72 -1.40 17.76
CA TRP A 37 -10.63 -2.02 18.52
C TRP A 37 -10.16 -1.13 19.68
N LYS A 38 -9.97 0.16 19.40
CA LYS A 38 -9.60 1.14 20.42
C LYS A 38 -10.70 1.31 21.48
N ALA A 39 -11.97 1.33 21.07
CA ALA A 39 -13.10 1.43 21.98
C ALA A 39 -13.23 0.20 22.92
N ALA A 40 -12.83 -0.98 22.44
CA ALA A 40 -12.78 -2.20 23.25
C ALA A 40 -11.56 -2.26 24.21
N GLY A 41 -10.72 -1.21 24.27
CA GLY A 41 -9.51 -1.17 25.10
C GLY A 41 -8.28 -1.80 24.44
N GLY A 42 -8.36 -2.17 23.16
CA GLY A 42 -7.23 -2.69 22.41
C GLY A 42 -6.23 -1.58 22.02
N ASN A 43 -4.93 -1.88 22.12
CA ASN A 43 -3.90 -0.97 21.64
C ASN A 43 -3.86 -1.00 20.10
N PRO A 44 -3.87 0.17 19.43
CA PRO A 44 -3.75 0.23 17.98
C PRO A 44 -2.35 -0.25 17.54
N PRO A 45 -2.22 -0.84 16.35
CA PRO A 45 -0.91 -1.13 15.78
C PRO A 45 -0.13 0.18 15.62
N GLN A 46 1.19 0.13 15.88
CA GLN A 46 2.03 1.30 15.70
C GLN A 46 1.98 1.75 14.22
N PRO A 47 1.89 3.07 13.94
CA PRO A 47 2.00 3.58 12.60
C PRO A 47 3.31 3.09 11.97
N GLN A 48 3.21 2.25 10.93
CA GLN A 48 4.39 1.82 10.18
C GLN A 48 4.86 2.98 9.32
N LYS A 49 6.14 3.37 9.46
CA LYS A 49 6.77 4.33 8.56
C LYS A 49 6.96 3.65 7.20
N ILE A 50 6.14 4.02 6.23
CA ILE A 50 6.16 3.42 4.87
C ILE A 50 7.43 3.83 4.12
N PHE A 51 7.93 5.04 4.36
CA PHE A 51 9.21 5.51 3.85
C PHE A 51 9.77 6.59 4.78
N GLN A 52 11.10 6.64 4.87
CA GLN A 52 11.82 7.71 5.55
C GLN A 52 12.80 8.32 4.55
N ILE A 53 12.66 9.62 4.31
CA ILE A 53 13.64 10.36 3.51
C ILE A 53 14.86 10.59 4.40
N VAL A 54 16.00 10.09 3.97
CA VAL A 54 17.31 10.28 4.60
C VAL A 54 18.15 11.18 3.71
N HIS A 55 18.79 12.20 4.26
CA HIS A 55 19.71 13.02 3.48
C HIS A 55 21.01 12.27 3.27
N LYS A 56 21.64 12.44 2.10
CA LYS A 56 22.92 11.81 1.74
C LYS A 56 24.02 12.02 2.80
N LYS A 57 24.03 13.16 3.49
CA LYS A 57 24.98 13.47 4.57
C LYS A 57 24.84 12.56 5.80
N ASP A 58 23.68 11.93 5.97
CA ASP A 58 23.32 11.10 7.13
C ASP A 58 23.39 9.60 6.80
N ILE A 59 23.83 9.24 5.58
CA ILE A 59 23.98 7.86 5.11
C ILE A 59 25.47 7.58 4.95
N SER A 60 25.99 6.52 5.58
CA SER A 60 27.37 6.09 5.29
C SER A 60 27.45 5.58 3.85
N GLU A 61 28.49 5.96 3.11
CA GLU A 61 28.65 5.52 1.70
C GLU A 61 28.70 3.99 1.56
N SER A 62 29.12 3.28 2.61
CA SER A 62 29.11 1.82 2.68
C SER A 62 27.73 1.18 2.90
N ALA A 63 26.73 1.97 3.31
CA ALA A 63 25.35 1.49 3.53
C ALA A 63 24.48 1.59 2.27
N ILE A 64 25.01 2.18 1.19
CA ILE A 64 24.32 2.25 -0.10
C ILE A 64 24.83 1.07 -0.93
N GLU A 65 24.11 -0.05 -0.86
CA GLU A 65 24.33 -1.18 -1.76
C GLU A 65 24.09 -0.71 -3.20
N THR A 66 25.17 -0.64 -3.99
CA THR A 66 25.13 -0.19 -5.38
C THR A 66 25.95 -1.11 -6.25
N ASP A 67 25.39 -1.50 -7.40
CA ASP A 67 26.07 -2.32 -8.42
C ASP A 67 27.26 -1.59 -9.10
N ILE A 68 27.47 -0.31 -8.76
CA ILE A 68 28.53 0.55 -9.30
C ILE A 68 29.92 0.10 -8.83
N ASN A 69 30.02 -0.64 -7.73
CA ASN A 69 31.29 -1.09 -7.13
C ASN A 69 31.72 -2.52 -7.53
N LEU A 70 31.16 -3.10 -8.59
CA LEU A 70 31.76 -4.26 -9.27
C LEU A 70 33.05 -3.80 -9.98
N LYS A 71 34.13 -3.65 -9.21
CA LYS A 71 35.48 -3.54 -9.77
C LYS A 71 35.76 -4.81 -10.58
N LYS A 72 36.20 -4.58 -11.83
CA LYS A 72 36.87 -5.52 -12.74
C LYS A 72 37.79 -6.51 -12.04
#